data_AF-A0A7C3WUU1-F1
#
_entry.id   AF-A0A7C3WUU1-F1
#
_cell.length_a   1.000
_cell.length_b   1.000
_cell.length_c   1.000
_cell.angle_alpha   90.00
_cell.angle_beta   90.00
_cell.angle_gamma   90.00
#
_symmetry.space_group_name_H-M   'P 1'
#
loop_
_entity.id
_entity.type
_entity.pdbx_description
1 polymer ?
#
loop_
_entity_poly.entity_id
_entity_poly.type
_entity_poly.pdbx_seq_one_letter_code
_entity_poly.pdbx_strand_id
1 'polypeptide(L)' 'MVKKKKFGGVLIRMDENLSKIVGKKGKVPPSELTKGMWTYIKRKKLMEKGG' A
#
# COMPACT_ATOMS: atom_id res chain seq x y z
N MET A 1 -20.74 14.26 4.21
CA MET A 1 -20.06 13.04 4.69
C MET A 1 -19.93 12.04 3.54
N VAL A 2 -18.76 11.93 2.91
CA VAL A 2 -18.55 10.92 1.85
C VAL A 2 -18.47 9.55 2.53
N LYS A 3 -19.49 8.70 2.31
CA LYS A 3 -19.51 7.30 2.77
C LYS A 3 -18.22 6.62 2.31
N LYS A 4 -17.32 6.29 3.24
CA LYS A 4 -16.18 5.40 2.98
C LYS A 4 -16.75 4.07 2.48
N LYS A 5 -16.77 3.88 1.16
CA LYS A 5 -17.07 2.61 0.51
C LYS A 5 -16.05 1.62 1.06
N LYS A 6 -16.46 0.76 2.00
CA LYS A 6 -15.59 -0.32 2.48
C LYS A 6 -15.24 -1.13 1.23
N PHE A 7 -13.95 -1.25 0.91
CA PHE A 7 -13.43 -2.26 -0.02
C PHE A 7 -13.64 -3.67 0.58
N GLY A 8 -14.87 -3.98 0.99
CA GLY A 8 -15.25 -5.15 1.77
C GLY A 8 -15.27 -6.38 0.89
N GLY A 9 -14.09 -6.95 0.67
CA GLY A 9 -13.92 -8.26 0.02
C GLY A 9 -12.68 -8.37 -0.85
N VAL A 10 -12.12 -7.26 -1.35
CA VAL A 10 -10.91 -7.32 -2.18
C VAL A 10 -9.68 -7.43 -1.28
N LEU A 11 -8.97 -8.54 -1.39
CA LEU A 11 -7.67 -8.74 -0.77
C LEU A 11 -6.62 -8.90 -1.87
N ILE A 12 -5.51 -8.18 -1.71
CA ILE A 12 -4.38 -8.25 -2.64
C ILE A 12 -3.41 -9.31 -2.12
N ARG A 13 -3.12 -10.30 -2.97
CA ARG A 13 -2.08 -11.29 -2.69
C ARG A 13 -0.72 -10.63 -2.91
N MET A 14 0.10 -10.57 -1.87
CA MET A 14 1.46 -10.07 -1.99
C MET A 14 2.34 -11.12 -2.67
N ASP A 15 3.05 -10.73 -3.72
CA ASP A 15 4.20 -11.46 -4.24
C ASP A 15 5.48 -11.09 -3.45
N GLU A 16 6.59 -11.76 -3.74
CA GLU A 16 7.83 -11.61 -2.99
C GLU A 16 8.37 -10.16 -3.02
N ASN A 17 8.31 -9.49 -4.17
CA ASN A 17 8.86 -8.14 -4.32
C ASN A 17 8.01 -7.13 -3.57
N LEU A 18 6.69 -7.23 -3.71
CA LEU A 18 5.76 -6.35 -3.02
C LEU A 18 5.81 -6.55 -1.51
N SER A 19 5.97 -7.79 -1.05
CA SER A 19 6.21 -8.09 0.36
C SER A 19 7.48 -7.44 0.92
N LYS A 20 8.59 -7.42 0.15
CA LYS A 20 9.84 -6.75 0.56
C LYS A 20 9.69 -5.24 0.68
N ILE A 21 8.91 -4.62 -0.20
CA ILE A 21 8.68 -3.16 -0.21
C ILE A 21 7.74 -2.74 0.92
N VAL A 22 6.62 -3.45 1.07
CA VAL A 22 5.50 -3.09 1.96
C VAL A 22 5.71 -3.61 3.38
N GLY A 23 6.57 -4.62 3.56
CA GLY A 23 6.85 -5.25 4.84
C GLY A 23 5.70 -6.13 5.36
N LYS A 24 4.79 -6.56 4.47
CA LYS A 24 3.64 -7.42 4.81
C LYS A 24 3.63 -8.67 3.94
N LYS A 25 3.16 -9.78 4.48
CA LYS A 25 3.03 -11.07 3.80
C LYS A 25 1.55 -11.49 3.70
N GLY A 26 1.26 -12.37 2.75
CA GLY A 26 -0.08 -12.96 2.60
C GLY A 26 -1.04 -12.07 1.83
N LYS A 27 -2.30 -12.03 2.27
CA LYS A 27 -3.38 -11.28 1.64
C LYS A 27 -3.69 -10.03 2.47
N VAL A 28 -3.54 -8.84 1.88
CA VAL A 28 -3.77 -7.57 2.57
C VAL A 28 -4.87 -6.74 1.91
N PRO A 29 -5.63 -5.94 2.68
CA PRO A 29 -6.55 -4.97 2.10
C PRO A 29 -5.80 -3.91 1.27
N PRO A 30 -6.41 -3.38 0.20
CA PRO A 30 -5.83 -2.29 -0.59
C PRO A 30 -5.37 -1.09 0.26
N SER A 31 -6.13 -0.74 1.30
CA SER A 31 -5.78 0.36 2.21
C SER A 31 -4.46 0.13 2.94
N GLU A 32 -4.16 -1.11 3.32
CA GLU A 32 -2.92 -1.46 4.01
C GLU A 32 -1.74 -1.50 3.05
N LEU A 33 -1.99 -1.93 1.81
CA LEU A 33 -1.00 -1.88 0.74
C LEU A 33 -0.58 -0.44 0.43
N THR A 34 -1.56 0.44 0.17
CA THR A 34 -1.32 1.86 -0.11
C THR A 34 -0.56 2.54 1.02
N LYS A 35 -0.92 2.26 2.29
CA LYS A 35 -0.18 2.79 3.44
C LYS A 35 1.29 2.34 3.45
N GLY A 36 1.55 1.05 3.26
CA GLY A 36 2.92 0.54 3.27
C GLY A 36 3.77 1.09 2.12
N MET A 37 3.19 1.25 0.93
CA MET A 37 3.85 1.92 -0.19
C MET A 37 4.21 3.37 0.15
N TRP A 38 3.27 4.15 0.69
CA TRP A 38 3.54 5.53 1.09
C TRP A 38 4.63 5.62 2.17
N THR A 39 4.64 4.70 3.13
CA THR A 39 5.71 4.61 4.13
C THR A 39 7.06 4.31 3.47
N TYR A 40 7.12 3.38 2.51
CA TYR A 40 8.34 3.07 1.78
C TYR A 40 8.86 4.27 0.99
N ILE A 41 7.99 4.91 0.20
CA ILE A 41 8.31 6.11 -0.60
C ILE A 41 8.88 7.22 0.28
N LYS A 42 8.24 7.51 1.43
CA LYS A 42 8.70 8.52 2.39
C LYS A 42 10.04 8.16 3.01
N ARG A 43 10.22 6.91 3.46
CA ARG A 43 11.47 6.44 4.08
C ARG A 43 12.65 6.47 3.12
N LYS A 44 12.41 6.15 1.86
CA LYS A 44 13.43 6.14 0.80
C LYS A 44 13.61 7.51 0.13
N LYS A 45 12.88 8.55 0.56
CA LYS A 45 12.90 9.90 -0.01
C LYS A 45 12.68 9.91 -1.53
N LEU A 46 11.82 9.02 -2.03
CA LEU A 46 11.51 8.86 -3.46
C LEU A 46 10.46 9.88 -3.95
N MET A 47 10.09 10.87 -3.13
CA MET A 47 9.17 11.91 -3.53
C MET A 47 9.94 12.98 -4.29
N GLU A 48 9.70 13.07 -5.58
CA GLU A 48 10.18 14.17 -6.40
C GLU A 48 9.05 15.18 -6.63
N LYS A 49 9.40 16.47 -6.63
CA LYS A 49 8.45 17.51 -7.04
C LYS A 49 8.38 17.45 -8.56
N GLY A 50 7.28 16.93 -9.10
CA GLY A 50 7.04 16.97 -10.54
C GLY A 50 7.06 18.42 -11.02
N GLY A 51 7.98 18.71 -11.94
CA GLY A 51 8.05 19.97 -12.69
C GLY A 51 7.13 19.95 -13.89
#